data_AF-A0A817IK63-F1
#
_entry.id   AF-A0A817IK63-F1
#
_cell.length_a   1.000
_cell.length_b   1.000
_cell.length_c   1.000
_cell.angle_alpha   90.00
_cell.angle_beta   90.00
_cell.angle_gamma   90.00
#
_symmetry.space_group_name_H-M   'P 1'
#
loop_
_entity.id
_entity.type
_entity.pdbx_description
1 polymer ?
#
loop_
_entity_poly.entity_id
_entity_poly.type
_entity_poly.pdbx_seq_one_letter_code
_entity_poly.pdbx_strand_id
1 'polypeptide(L)'
;MIVSEPYRKRMFITLCVIGLVGIATLALAAATLGTLIKRFDSIVSTPITSKPKLNSTLAETIRIEDLMTHLRQLQRIADESNGTRAINTRGFNETVNYIEKYLNEQGTLLKVTRETFKIRNFAIATDPILLSLINGTEKNYTYSSKLARSDFTYAIYSTEANFSDYVPLINIPNFGCAKNEWQNTQGFAALVKAGGPCTYAEKGILAGKNDVKALLFYNDGETNANLAPISVRLRETNKLPALYLSYAAGQALANATLSTLVMVKLSIQLQNLEDFPVDNICADTTDGDVTQTIVVGSHSDSVPAGPGINDNGKDIVLVFK
;
A
#
# COMPACT_ATOMS: atom_id res chain seq x y z
N MET A 1 -15.89 -21.72 73.04
CA MET A 1 -15.54 -20.35 72.60
C MET A 1 -16.80 -19.62 72.21
N ILE A 2 -17.28 -18.75 73.10
CA ILE A 2 -18.47 -17.92 72.91
C ILE A 2 -18.01 -16.71 72.10
N VAL A 3 -18.38 -16.66 70.82
CA VAL A 3 -18.15 -15.46 69.99
C VAL A 3 -19.11 -14.39 70.50
N SER A 4 -18.55 -13.32 71.07
CA SER A 4 -19.30 -12.26 71.72
C SER A 4 -20.24 -11.55 70.71
N GLU A 5 -21.45 -11.25 71.17
CA GLU A 5 -22.52 -10.53 70.46
C GLU A 5 -22.11 -9.27 69.66
N PRO A 6 -21.09 -8.48 70.08
CA PRO A 6 -20.63 -7.31 69.31
C PRO A 6 -20.06 -7.66 67.93
N TYR A 7 -19.52 -8.87 67.76
CA TYR A 7 -18.84 -9.29 66.54
C TYR A 7 -19.84 -9.65 65.41
N ARG A 8 -20.97 -10.29 65.76
CA ARG A 8 -22.05 -10.59 64.81
C ARG A 8 -22.73 -9.34 64.28
N LYS A 9 -22.95 -8.32 65.13
CA LYS A 9 -23.54 -7.04 64.70
C LYS A 9 -22.62 -6.27 63.76
N ARG A 10 -21.31 -6.23 64.02
CA ARG A 10 -20.33 -5.59 63.13
C ARG A 10 -20.26 -6.29 61.77
N MET A 11 -20.22 -7.62 61.75
CA MET A 11 -20.18 -8.39 60.49
C MET A 11 -21.45 -8.21 59.64
N PHE A 12 -22.63 -8.15 60.27
CA PHE A 12 -23.90 -7.88 59.56
C PHE A 12 -23.94 -6.46 58.96
N ILE A 13 -23.48 -5.45 59.71
CA ILE A 13 -23.43 -4.08 59.21
C ILE A 13 -22.46 -3.97 58.03
N THR A 14 -21.29 -4.61 58.10
CA THR A 14 -20.32 -4.61 56.99
C THR A 14 -20.86 -5.32 55.75
N LEU A 15 -21.56 -6.45 55.90
CA LEU A 15 -22.21 -7.16 54.78
C LEU A 15 -23.35 -6.35 54.15
N CYS A 16 -24.16 -5.65 54.95
CA CYS A 16 -25.21 -4.75 54.43
C CYS A 16 -24.64 -3.55 53.69
N VAL A 17 -23.54 -2.95 54.17
CA VAL A 17 -22.88 -1.82 53.49
C VAL A 17 -22.23 -2.27 52.18
N ILE A 18 -21.58 -3.44 52.14
CA ILE A 18 -21.01 -3.99 50.90
C ILE A 18 -22.12 -4.32 49.89
N GLY A 19 -23.25 -4.88 50.35
CA GLY A 19 -24.42 -5.14 49.49
C GLY A 19 -25.04 -3.86 48.92
N LEU A 20 -25.19 -2.81 49.72
CA LEU A 20 -25.73 -1.51 49.29
C LEU A 20 -24.80 -0.79 48.30
N VAL A 21 -23.48 -0.85 48.51
CA VAL A 21 -22.49 -0.28 47.57
C VAL A 21 -22.42 -1.09 46.27
N GLY A 22 -22.58 -2.42 46.33
CA GLY A 22 -22.67 -3.28 45.14
C GLY A 22 -23.92 -3.02 44.29
N ILE A 23 -25.07 -2.80 44.93
CA ILE A 23 -26.33 -2.48 44.22
C ILE A 23 -26.26 -1.07 43.61
N ALA A 24 -25.69 -0.10 44.33
CA ALA A 24 -25.51 1.26 43.82
C ALA A 24 -24.54 1.32 42.62
N THR A 25 -23.47 0.52 42.62
CA THR A 25 -22.51 0.47 41.49
C THR A 25 -23.08 -0.26 40.27
N LEU A 26 -23.88 -1.33 40.45
CA LEU A 26 -24.61 -1.95 39.33
C LEU A 26 -25.68 -1.03 38.74
N ALA A 27 -26.42 -0.29 39.58
CA ALA A 27 -27.43 0.66 39.09
C ALA A 27 -26.79 1.82 38.31
N LEU A 28 -25.63 2.31 38.75
CA LEU A 28 -24.90 3.37 38.06
C LEU A 28 -24.27 2.89 36.74
N ALA A 29 -23.77 1.65 36.69
CA ALA A 29 -23.26 1.03 35.46
C ALA A 29 -24.38 0.73 34.44
N ALA A 30 -25.57 0.32 34.90
CA ALA A 30 -26.72 0.13 34.03
C ALA A 30 -27.27 1.47 33.47
N ALA A 31 -27.25 2.54 34.28
CA ALA A 31 -27.67 3.87 33.87
C ALA A 31 -26.68 4.53 32.88
N THR A 32 -25.37 4.30 33.04
CA THR A 32 -24.35 4.78 32.10
C THR A 32 -24.35 3.98 30.80
N LEU A 33 -24.62 2.67 30.85
CA LEU A 33 -24.77 1.84 29.65
C LEU A 33 -26.05 2.21 28.87
N GLY A 34 -27.18 2.46 29.56
CA GLY A 34 -28.43 2.89 28.93
C GLY A 34 -28.35 4.28 28.28
N THR A 35 -27.53 5.19 28.82
CA THR A 35 -27.26 6.50 28.20
C THR A 35 -26.27 6.42 27.05
N LEU A 36 -25.28 5.51 27.11
CA LEU A 36 -24.39 5.22 25.97
C LEU A 36 -25.13 4.56 24.80
N ILE A 37 -26.03 3.61 25.06
CA ILE A 37 -26.83 2.93 24.04
C ILE A 37 -27.79 3.91 23.36
N LYS A 38 -28.47 4.79 24.13
CA LYS A 38 -29.31 5.85 23.53
C LYS A 38 -28.51 6.86 22.70
N ARG A 39 -27.27 7.19 23.10
CA ARG A 39 -26.37 8.03 22.27
C ARG A 39 -25.90 7.30 21.01
N PHE A 40 -25.64 6.00 21.08
CA PHE A 40 -25.27 5.20 19.91
C PHE A 40 -26.45 5.07 18.92
N ASP A 41 -27.67 4.86 19.39
CA ASP A 41 -28.86 4.83 18.52
C ASP A 41 -29.13 6.19 17.85
N SER A 42 -28.87 7.30 18.56
CA SER A 42 -28.95 8.66 17.99
C SER A 42 -27.82 8.99 17.01
N ILE A 43 -26.67 8.30 17.06
CA ILE A 43 -25.55 8.49 16.13
C ILE A 43 -25.65 7.53 14.92
N VAL A 44 -26.36 6.41 15.06
CA VAL A 44 -26.41 5.34 14.04
C VAL A 44 -27.72 5.30 13.24
N SER A 45 -28.77 6.04 13.63
CA SER A 45 -30.08 5.99 12.92
C SER A 45 -30.59 7.32 12.36
N THR A 46 -29.74 8.08 11.69
CA THR A 46 -30.19 8.66 10.42
C THR A 46 -29.54 7.85 9.31
N PRO A 47 -30.25 6.89 8.70
CA PRO A 47 -29.88 6.48 7.37
C PRO A 47 -29.81 7.77 6.55
N ILE A 48 -28.67 8.04 5.92
CA ILE A 48 -28.64 8.97 4.79
C ILE A 48 -29.41 8.26 3.67
N THR A 49 -30.74 8.19 3.81
CA THR A 49 -31.69 7.63 2.84
C THR A 49 -31.99 8.62 1.72
N SER A 50 -31.15 9.63 1.55
CA SER A 50 -30.91 10.17 0.23
C SER A 50 -29.50 9.79 -0.16
N LYS A 51 -29.33 8.63 -0.79
CA LYS A 51 -28.39 8.60 -1.91
C LYS A 51 -28.80 9.81 -2.75
N PRO A 52 -27.95 10.84 -2.96
CA PRO A 52 -28.31 11.91 -3.87
C PRO A 52 -28.80 11.20 -5.13
N LYS A 53 -30.01 11.55 -5.60
CA LYS A 53 -30.48 11.02 -6.87
C LYS A 53 -29.35 11.34 -7.84
N LEU A 54 -28.69 10.30 -8.34
CA LEU A 54 -27.70 10.45 -9.39
C LEU A 54 -28.40 11.31 -10.44
N ASN A 55 -27.86 12.48 -10.74
CA ASN A 55 -28.48 13.40 -11.68
C ASN A 55 -28.60 12.60 -12.99
N SER A 56 -29.80 12.13 -13.31
CA SER A 56 -29.99 11.09 -14.32
C SER A 56 -29.48 11.57 -15.68
N THR A 57 -29.47 12.89 -15.88
CA THR A 57 -28.90 13.60 -17.00
C THR A 57 -27.41 13.28 -17.23
N LEU A 58 -26.55 13.26 -16.20
CA LEU A 58 -25.12 12.93 -16.38
C LEU A 58 -24.94 11.46 -16.77
N ALA A 59 -25.65 10.56 -16.09
CA ALA A 59 -25.59 9.14 -16.42
C ALA A 59 -26.11 8.87 -17.84
N GLU A 60 -27.15 9.58 -18.27
CA GLU A 60 -27.71 9.54 -19.62
C GLU A 60 -26.74 10.10 -20.69
N THR A 61 -25.83 11.01 -20.33
CA THR A 61 -24.80 11.52 -21.26
C THR A 61 -23.62 10.58 -21.48
N ILE A 62 -23.42 9.58 -20.61
CA ILE A 62 -22.32 8.62 -20.75
C ILE A 62 -22.75 7.50 -21.70
N ARG A 63 -22.16 7.47 -22.90
CA ARG A 63 -22.47 6.47 -23.94
C ARG A 63 -21.31 5.48 -24.10
N ILE A 64 -21.63 4.20 -24.07
CA ILE A 64 -20.62 3.13 -24.21
C ILE A 64 -19.87 3.26 -25.53
N GLU A 65 -20.54 3.68 -26.59
CA GLU A 65 -19.95 3.86 -27.92
C GLU A 65 -18.85 4.93 -27.93
N ASP A 66 -19.07 6.02 -27.18
CA ASP A 66 -18.09 7.11 -27.02
C ASP A 66 -16.87 6.59 -26.24
N LEU A 67 -17.10 5.93 -25.10
CA LEU A 67 -16.02 5.35 -24.28
C LEU A 67 -15.20 4.34 -25.10
N MET A 68 -15.86 3.46 -25.84
CA MET A 68 -15.20 2.46 -26.68
C MET A 68 -14.41 3.07 -27.84
N THR A 69 -14.82 4.24 -28.34
CA THR A 69 -14.05 4.97 -29.36
C THR A 69 -12.70 5.41 -28.79
N HIS A 70 -12.69 6.00 -27.60
CA HIS A 70 -11.46 6.42 -26.94
C HIS A 70 -10.59 5.21 -26.51
N LEU A 71 -11.19 4.13 -26.00
CA LEU A 71 -10.44 2.92 -25.64
C LEU A 71 -9.77 2.26 -26.84
N ARG A 72 -10.43 2.22 -28.00
CA ARG A 72 -9.81 1.74 -29.25
C ARG A 72 -8.66 2.63 -29.69
N GLN A 73 -8.76 3.94 -29.49
CA GLN A 73 -7.66 4.84 -29.80
C GLN A 73 -6.46 4.62 -28.85
N LEU A 74 -6.69 4.43 -27.56
CA LEU A 74 -5.62 4.06 -26.62
C LEU A 74 -4.98 2.72 -26.99
N GLN A 75 -5.77 1.72 -27.36
CA GLN A 75 -5.24 0.43 -27.84
C GLN A 75 -4.38 0.61 -29.09
N ARG A 76 -4.85 1.41 -30.06
CA ARG A 76 -4.09 1.71 -31.27
C ARG A 76 -2.75 2.39 -30.97
N ILE A 77 -2.75 3.36 -30.05
CA ILE A 77 -1.51 4.03 -29.61
C ILE A 77 -0.52 3.00 -29.04
N ALA A 78 -1.00 2.06 -28.23
CA ALA A 78 -0.18 0.99 -27.68
C ALA A 78 0.36 0.09 -28.81
N ASP A 79 -0.49 -0.38 -29.72
CA ASP A 79 -0.12 -1.28 -30.83
C ASP A 79 0.95 -0.65 -31.74
N GLU A 80 0.82 0.64 -32.04
CA GLU A 80 1.79 1.43 -32.83
C GLU A 80 3.08 1.77 -32.04
N SER A 81 3.13 1.42 -30.75
CA SER A 81 4.21 1.72 -29.81
C SER A 81 4.71 0.48 -29.05
N ASN A 82 4.88 -0.64 -29.77
CA ASN A 82 5.38 -1.92 -29.23
C ASN A 82 4.46 -2.57 -28.17
N GLY A 83 3.16 -2.32 -28.25
CA GLY A 83 2.15 -2.92 -27.37
C GLY A 83 2.04 -2.27 -25.98
N THR A 84 2.60 -1.07 -25.77
CA THR A 84 2.60 -0.40 -24.45
C THR A 84 2.43 1.11 -24.54
N ARG A 85 1.94 1.70 -23.44
CA ARG A 85 1.84 3.14 -23.18
C ARG A 85 2.63 3.51 -21.92
N ALA A 86 3.63 2.71 -21.56
CA ALA A 86 4.45 2.94 -20.38
C ALA A 86 5.23 4.26 -20.46
N ILE A 87 5.46 4.92 -19.33
CA ILE A 87 6.31 6.11 -19.27
C ILE A 87 7.66 5.89 -19.95
N ASN A 88 8.26 6.97 -20.47
CA ASN A 88 9.49 6.91 -21.29
C ASN A 88 9.34 6.09 -22.59
N THR A 89 8.14 6.01 -23.15
CA THR A 89 7.89 5.37 -24.46
C THR A 89 7.14 6.31 -25.39
N ARG A 90 7.18 6.01 -26.69
CA ARG A 90 6.33 6.67 -27.68
C ARG A 90 4.85 6.59 -27.30
N GLY A 91 4.38 5.43 -26.83
CA GLY A 91 2.96 5.21 -26.53
C GLY A 91 2.46 6.10 -25.40
N PHE A 92 3.30 6.41 -24.41
CA PHE A 92 2.95 7.38 -23.38
C PHE A 92 2.81 8.79 -23.94
N ASN A 93 3.81 9.26 -24.70
CA ASN A 93 3.78 10.61 -25.29
C ASN A 93 2.58 10.80 -26.22
N GLU A 94 2.27 9.81 -27.06
CA GLU A 94 1.09 9.85 -27.93
C GLU A 94 -0.23 9.80 -27.13
N THR A 95 -0.27 9.08 -26.01
CA THR A 95 -1.43 9.10 -25.10
C THR A 95 -1.66 10.49 -24.53
N VAL A 96 -0.61 11.13 -24.00
CA VAL A 96 -0.68 12.48 -23.43
C VAL A 96 -1.12 13.49 -24.49
N ASN A 97 -0.54 13.43 -25.70
CA ASN A 97 -0.92 14.29 -26.82
C ASN A 97 -2.38 14.10 -27.23
N TYR A 98 -2.87 12.85 -27.24
CA TYR A 98 -4.25 12.54 -27.56
C TYR A 98 -5.23 13.15 -26.55
N ILE A 99 -4.94 13.00 -25.25
CA ILE A 99 -5.76 13.54 -24.16
C ILE A 99 -5.77 15.08 -24.22
N GLU A 100 -4.60 15.70 -24.31
CA GLU A 100 -4.47 17.15 -24.39
C GLU A 100 -5.23 17.72 -25.59
N LYS A 101 -5.12 17.07 -26.76
CA LYS A 101 -5.87 17.48 -27.95
C LYS A 101 -7.38 17.40 -27.72
N TYR A 102 -7.87 16.28 -27.20
CA TYR A 102 -9.30 16.08 -26.95
C TYR A 102 -9.88 17.12 -25.97
N LEU A 103 -9.14 17.43 -24.91
CA LEU A 103 -9.54 18.41 -23.90
C LEU A 103 -9.56 19.84 -24.47
N ASN A 104 -8.55 20.20 -25.28
CA ASN A 104 -8.53 21.51 -25.95
C ASN A 104 -9.67 21.68 -26.97
N GLU A 105 -10.13 20.59 -27.59
CA GLU A 105 -11.29 20.61 -28.50
C GLU A 105 -12.62 20.93 -27.76
N GLN A 106 -12.67 20.84 -26.43
CA GLN A 106 -13.83 21.27 -25.62
C GLN A 106 -13.94 22.81 -25.50
N GLY A 107 -13.03 23.55 -26.12
CA GLY A 107 -13.09 25.02 -26.19
C GLY A 107 -12.77 25.69 -24.87
N THR A 108 -13.45 26.81 -24.57
CA THR A 108 -13.13 27.67 -23.43
C THR A 108 -13.66 27.16 -22.08
N LEU A 109 -14.28 25.98 -22.05
CA LEU A 109 -14.80 25.37 -20.81
C LEU A 109 -13.67 24.90 -19.88
N LEU A 110 -12.54 24.52 -20.46
CA LEU A 110 -11.41 23.97 -19.73
C LEU A 110 -10.14 24.80 -20.00
N LYS A 111 -9.39 25.05 -18.94
CA LYS A 111 -8.01 25.52 -19.03
C LYS A 111 -7.10 24.29 -18.91
N VAL A 112 -6.58 23.85 -20.05
CA VAL A 112 -5.69 22.69 -20.11
C VAL A 112 -4.25 23.14 -19.89
N THR A 113 -3.54 22.51 -18.96
CA THR A 113 -2.11 22.68 -18.77
C THR A 113 -1.39 21.33 -18.83
N ARG A 114 -0.16 21.38 -19.34
CA ARG A 114 0.77 20.25 -19.35
C ARG A 114 1.87 20.54 -18.34
N GLU A 115 1.95 19.70 -17.31
CA GLU A 115 2.91 19.82 -16.23
C GLU A 115 3.98 18.73 -16.38
N THR A 116 5.19 19.13 -16.78
CA THR A 116 6.31 18.20 -16.94
C THR A 116 7.13 18.10 -15.66
N PHE A 117 7.43 16.88 -15.24
CA PHE A 117 8.33 16.59 -14.12
C PHE A 117 9.28 15.46 -14.49
N LYS A 118 10.41 15.36 -13.78
CA LYS A 118 11.40 14.31 -14.04
C LYS A 118 11.18 13.12 -13.13
N ILE A 119 11.21 11.92 -13.70
CA ILE A 119 11.23 10.68 -12.94
C ILE A 119 12.67 10.23 -12.77
N ARG A 120 13.02 9.88 -11.52
CA ARG A 120 14.31 9.30 -11.21
C ARG A 120 14.49 7.98 -11.94
N ASN A 121 15.56 7.86 -12.72
CA ASN A 121 15.83 6.66 -13.49
C ASN A 121 17.03 5.89 -12.91
N PHE A 122 16.86 4.60 -12.68
CA PHE A 122 17.94 3.73 -12.19
C PHE A 122 17.72 2.30 -12.63
N ALA A 123 18.82 1.59 -12.82
CA ALA A 123 18.85 0.16 -13.08
C ALA A 123 19.68 -0.56 -12.01
N ILE A 124 19.51 -1.87 -11.91
CA ILE A 124 20.49 -2.70 -11.22
C ILE A 124 21.80 -2.68 -12.02
N ALA A 125 22.90 -2.36 -11.35
CA ALA A 125 24.24 -2.39 -11.97
C ALA A 125 24.80 -3.82 -12.06
N THR A 126 24.59 -4.63 -11.01
CA THR A 126 25.04 -6.01 -10.90
C THR A 126 24.02 -6.85 -10.15
N ASP A 127 23.93 -8.15 -10.47
CA ASP A 127 22.99 -9.06 -9.83
C ASP A 127 23.08 -8.94 -8.29
N PRO A 128 21.95 -8.63 -7.61
CA PRO A 128 21.95 -8.45 -6.17
C PRO A 128 22.27 -9.77 -5.48
N ILE A 129 22.82 -9.67 -4.28
CA ILE A 129 23.19 -10.81 -3.45
C ILE A 129 22.31 -10.82 -2.22
N LEU A 130 21.80 -11.99 -1.85
CA LEU A 130 21.16 -12.27 -0.58
C LEU A 130 21.71 -13.58 -0.03
N LEU A 131 22.27 -13.51 1.18
CA LEU A 131 22.73 -14.65 1.95
C LEU A 131 21.98 -14.71 3.28
N SER A 132 21.75 -15.90 3.79
CA SER A 132 21.33 -16.12 5.17
C SER A 132 22.32 -17.01 5.91
N LEU A 133 22.48 -16.77 7.20
CA LEU A 133 23.24 -17.62 8.12
C LEU A 133 22.29 -18.13 9.20
N ILE A 134 22.09 -19.45 9.24
CA ILE A 134 21.18 -20.12 10.18
C ILE A 134 21.95 -21.27 10.81
N ASN A 135 22.13 -21.26 12.13
CA ASN A 135 22.90 -22.28 12.86
C ASN A 135 24.30 -22.54 12.27
N GLY A 136 24.99 -21.47 11.85
CA GLY A 136 26.33 -21.57 11.24
C GLY A 136 26.35 -22.07 9.79
N THR A 137 25.20 -22.39 9.20
CA THR A 137 25.08 -22.77 7.79
C THR A 137 24.71 -21.56 6.96
N GLU A 138 25.57 -21.20 6.00
CA GLU A 138 25.30 -20.15 5.04
C GLU A 138 24.48 -20.71 3.85
N LYS A 139 23.47 -19.97 3.44
CA LYS A 139 22.68 -20.23 2.23
C LYS A 139 22.68 -19.02 1.33
N ASN A 140 23.02 -19.24 0.06
CA ASN A 140 22.86 -18.26 -1.01
C ASN A 140 21.49 -18.42 -1.68
N TYR A 141 20.86 -17.30 -2.01
CA TYR A 141 19.59 -17.27 -2.73
C TYR A 141 19.83 -16.91 -4.20
N THR A 142 19.07 -17.54 -5.10
CA THR A 142 19.25 -17.34 -6.53
C THR A 142 18.55 -16.06 -6.99
N TYR A 143 19.29 -15.15 -7.62
CA TYR A 143 18.71 -14.05 -8.38
C TYR A 143 18.58 -14.43 -9.87
N SER A 144 17.47 -14.01 -10.49
CA SER A 144 17.26 -14.06 -11.93
C SER A 144 16.34 -12.94 -12.39
N SER A 145 16.65 -12.36 -13.55
CA SER A 145 15.74 -11.44 -14.25
C SER A 145 14.41 -12.11 -14.67
N LYS A 146 14.36 -13.45 -14.71
CA LYS A 146 13.13 -14.22 -14.88
C LYS A 146 12.58 -14.61 -13.51
N LEU A 147 11.60 -13.85 -13.02
CA LEU A 147 11.01 -14.01 -11.68
C LEU A 147 10.56 -15.44 -11.37
N ALA A 148 10.06 -16.19 -12.37
CA ALA A 148 9.66 -17.59 -12.21
C ALA A 148 10.79 -18.55 -11.80
N ARG A 149 12.05 -18.13 -11.92
CA ARG A 149 13.26 -18.90 -11.54
C ARG A 149 14.07 -18.23 -10.44
N SER A 150 13.59 -17.11 -9.90
CA SER A 150 14.30 -16.32 -8.91
C SER A 150 13.77 -16.61 -7.52
N ASP A 151 14.66 -16.70 -6.53
CA ASP A 151 14.28 -16.73 -5.12
C ASP A 151 13.89 -15.34 -4.62
N PHE A 152 14.39 -14.28 -5.26
CA PHE A 152 14.06 -12.91 -4.90
C PHE A 152 14.25 -11.93 -6.06
N THR A 153 13.73 -10.73 -5.89
CA THR A 153 14.01 -9.57 -6.74
C THR A 153 14.18 -8.32 -5.86
N TYR A 154 14.54 -7.20 -6.47
CA TYR A 154 14.65 -5.91 -5.79
C TYR A 154 13.31 -5.17 -5.81
N ALA A 155 13.07 -4.35 -4.78
CA ALA A 155 11.96 -3.40 -4.82
C ALA A 155 12.35 -2.16 -5.65
N ILE A 156 11.41 -1.64 -6.42
CA ILE A 156 11.54 -0.33 -7.05
C ILE A 156 11.58 0.73 -5.94
N TYR A 157 12.55 1.64 -6.06
CA TYR A 157 12.97 2.62 -5.04
C TYR A 157 13.64 1.98 -3.81
N SER A 158 14.17 0.77 -3.92
CA SER A 158 15.21 0.28 -3.00
C SER A 158 16.44 1.19 -3.07
N THR A 159 17.14 1.38 -1.95
CA THR A 159 18.47 1.97 -1.97
C THR A 159 19.54 0.93 -2.31
N GLU A 160 20.72 1.42 -2.64
CA GLU A 160 21.93 0.60 -2.63
C GLU A 160 22.21 0.07 -1.23
N ALA A 161 22.91 -1.06 -1.18
CA ALA A 161 23.43 -1.63 0.05
C ALA A 161 24.65 -2.48 -0.25
N ASN A 162 25.59 -2.49 0.70
CA ASN A 162 26.68 -3.44 0.74
C ASN A 162 26.93 -3.79 2.20
N PHE A 163 26.25 -4.82 2.70
CA PHE A 163 26.41 -5.24 4.09
C PHE A 163 27.74 -5.99 4.23
N SER A 164 28.74 -5.35 4.86
CA SER A 164 30.03 -6.00 5.15
C SER A 164 29.85 -7.20 6.08
N ASP A 165 28.96 -7.07 7.07
CA ASP A 165 28.65 -8.10 8.06
C ASP A 165 27.19 -8.58 7.96
N TYR A 166 26.94 -9.71 8.62
CA TYR A 166 25.59 -10.25 8.81
C TYR A 166 24.77 -9.39 9.77
N VAL A 167 23.52 -9.12 9.43
CA VAL A 167 22.54 -8.37 10.23
C VAL A 167 21.44 -9.31 10.70
N PRO A 168 20.97 -9.22 11.97
CA PRO A 168 19.91 -10.11 12.44
C PRO A 168 18.59 -9.84 11.71
N LEU A 169 17.87 -10.90 11.38
CA LEU A 169 16.57 -10.86 10.74
C LEU A 169 15.47 -10.99 11.79
N ILE A 170 14.45 -10.13 11.73
CA ILE A 170 13.23 -10.22 12.54
C ILE A 170 12.02 -10.41 11.64
N ASN A 171 11.16 -11.38 11.97
CA ASN A 171 9.89 -11.56 11.30
C ASN A 171 8.85 -10.60 11.89
N ILE A 172 8.33 -9.69 11.07
CA ILE A 172 7.31 -8.73 11.47
C ILE A 172 5.96 -9.44 11.55
N PRO A 173 5.22 -9.32 12.67
CA PRO A 173 3.93 -9.97 12.83
C PRO A 173 2.89 -9.45 11.83
N ASN A 174 1.90 -10.31 11.54
CA ASN A 174 0.82 -10.06 10.58
C ASN A 174 1.34 -9.64 9.19
N PHE A 175 1.23 -8.35 8.86
CA PHE A 175 1.54 -7.81 7.54
C PHE A 175 2.43 -6.55 7.58
N GLY A 176 2.84 -6.08 8.77
CA GLY A 176 3.63 -4.86 8.94
C GLY A 176 2.85 -3.56 8.67
N CYS A 177 1.52 -3.58 8.82
CA CYS A 177 0.65 -2.44 8.56
C CYS A 177 0.37 -1.57 9.79
N ALA A 178 0.63 -2.06 10.99
CA ALA A 178 0.37 -1.32 12.22
C ALA A 178 1.67 -0.96 12.95
N LYS A 179 1.73 0.25 13.53
CA LYS A 179 2.94 0.77 14.21
C LYS A 179 3.47 -0.17 15.31
N ASN A 180 2.58 -0.83 16.05
CA ASN A 180 2.94 -1.76 17.12
C ASN A 180 3.62 -3.04 16.61
N GLU A 181 3.46 -3.41 15.34
CA GLU A 181 4.12 -4.58 14.73
C GLU A 181 5.63 -4.36 14.53
N TRP A 182 6.09 -3.11 14.59
CA TRP A 182 7.48 -2.72 14.38
C TRP A 182 8.24 -2.45 15.68
N GLN A 183 7.73 -2.89 16.83
CA GLN A 183 8.42 -2.73 18.11
C GLN A 183 9.69 -3.59 18.15
N ASN A 184 10.77 -3.02 18.70
CA ASN A 184 12.06 -3.69 18.89
C ASN A 184 12.74 -4.18 17.59
N THR A 185 12.50 -3.51 16.46
CA THR A 185 13.10 -3.86 15.17
C THR A 185 14.37 -3.07 14.83
N GLN A 186 14.77 -2.12 15.67
CA GLN A 186 15.92 -1.25 15.40
C GLN A 186 17.19 -2.09 15.22
N GLY A 187 17.90 -1.84 14.11
CA GLY A 187 19.12 -2.58 13.78
C GLY A 187 18.91 -3.95 13.11
N PHE A 188 17.68 -4.43 12.99
CA PHE A 188 17.37 -5.68 12.29
C PHE A 188 17.08 -5.45 10.81
N ALA A 189 17.28 -6.47 9.99
CA ALA A 189 16.55 -6.61 8.74
C ALA A 189 15.14 -7.12 9.04
N ALA A 190 14.11 -6.50 8.45
CA ALA A 190 12.71 -6.86 8.69
C ALA A 190 12.19 -7.77 7.58
N LEU A 191 11.72 -8.97 7.94
CA LEU A 191 11.00 -9.87 7.06
C LEU A 191 9.49 -9.61 7.18
N VAL A 192 8.81 -9.31 6.08
CA VAL A 192 7.41 -8.88 6.08
C VAL A 192 6.60 -9.67 5.06
N LYS A 193 5.51 -10.31 5.51
CA LYS A 193 4.61 -11.04 4.61
C LYS A 193 3.82 -10.07 3.70
N ALA A 194 3.62 -10.47 2.46
CA ALA A 194 2.73 -9.81 1.51
C ALA A 194 1.27 -9.82 2.00
N GLY A 195 0.47 -8.89 1.49
CA GLY A 195 -0.92 -8.69 1.90
C GLY A 195 -1.10 -7.65 3.02
N GLY A 196 -2.28 -7.65 3.63
CA GLY A 196 -2.70 -6.68 4.64
C GLY A 196 -3.36 -5.41 4.06
N PRO A 197 -3.94 -4.55 4.93
CA PRO A 197 -4.72 -3.38 4.51
C PRO A 197 -3.86 -2.16 4.13
N CYS A 198 -2.57 -2.34 3.89
CA CYS A 198 -1.64 -1.25 3.59
C CYS A 198 -0.70 -1.61 2.42
N THR A 199 -0.22 -0.58 1.76
CA THR A 199 0.70 -0.65 0.62
C THR A 199 2.14 -0.95 1.05
N TYR A 200 2.97 -1.48 0.14
CA TYR A 200 4.41 -1.63 0.37
C TYR A 200 5.10 -0.31 0.70
N ALA A 201 4.64 0.80 0.11
CA ALA A 201 5.09 2.15 0.42
C ALA A 201 4.86 2.54 1.90
N GLU A 202 3.69 2.19 2.46
CA GLU A 202 3.38 2.42 3.87
C GLU A 202 4.19 1.52 4.80
N LYS A 203 4.36 0.24 4.43
CA LYS A 203 5.28 -0.68 5.14
C LYS A 203 6.70 -0.10 5.18
N GLY A 204 7.19 0.44 4.06
CA GLY A 204 8.48 1.11 3.95
C GLY A 204 8.61 2.33 4.87
N ILE A 205 7.56 3.14 5.01
CA ILE A 205 7.54 4.27 5.95
C ILE A 205 7.65 3.79 7.40
N LEU A 206 6.88 2.77 7.78
CA LEU A 206 6.89 2.24 9.14
C LEU A 206 8.25 1.63 9.48
N ALA A 207 8.82 0.87 8.55
CA ALA A 207 10.16 0.32 8.66
C ALA A 207 11.22 1.41 8.89
N GLY A 208 11.20 2.46 8.05
CA GLY A 208 12.14 3.58 8.17
C GLY A 208 12.01 4.34 9.50
N LYS A 209 10.80 4.44 10.06
CA LYS A 209 10.56 5.06 11.38
C LYS A 209 11.07 4.23 12.56
N ASN A 210 11.35 2.94 12.36
CA ASN A 210 11.83 2.03 13.41
C ASN A 210 13.29 1.59 13.16
N ASP A 211 14.04 2.34 12.34
CA ASP A 211 15.48 2.17 12.12
C ASP A 211 15.91 0.73 11.77
N VAL A 212 15.08 0.02 11.00
CA VAL A 212 15.47 -1.27 10.43
C VAL A 212 16.58 -1.06 9.41
N LYS A 213 17.43 -2.06 9.21
CA LYS A 213 18.57 -1.98 8.27
C LYS A 213 18.18 -2.34 6.84
N ALA A 214 17.18 -3.19 6.68
CA ALA A 214 16.70 -3.64 5.38
C ALA A 214 15.24 -4.12 5.45
N LEU A 215 14.59 -4.17 4.29
CA LEU A 215 13.26 -4.76 4.10
C LEU A 215 13.34 -5.98 3.21
N LEU A 216 12.82 -7.11 3.69
CA LEU A 216 12.66 -8.33 2.93
C LEU A 216 11.17 -8.65 2.92
N PHE A 217 10.49 -8.33 1.82
CA PHE A 217 9.10 -8.78 1.64
C PHE A 217 9.10 -10.23 1.18
N TYR A 218 8.02 -10.98 1.44
CA TYR A 218 7.84 -12.28 0.80
C TYR A 218 6.38 -12.55 0.49
N ASN A 219 6.17 -13.30 -0.59
CA ASN A 219 4.84 -13.60 -1.09
C ASN A 219 4.01 -14.47 -0.10
N ASP A 220 2.70 -14.45 -0.21
CA ASP A 220 1.82 -15.14 0.75
C ASP A 220 1.64 -16.64 0.48
N GLY A 221 1.90 -17.08 -0.76
CA GLY A 221 1.76 -18.47 -1.21
C GLY A 221 0.30 -18.94 -1.35
N GLU A 222 -0.69 -18.05 -1.26
CA GLU A 222 -2.11 -18.44 -1.26
C GLU A 222 -2.61 -18.88 -2.65
N THR A 223 -1.97 -18.40 -3.71
CA THR A 223 -2.26 -18.77 -5.09
C THR A 223 -0.99 -19.13 -5.84
N ASN A 224 -1.11 -19.84 -6.97
CA ASN A 224 0.04 -20.14 -7.83
C ASN A 224 0.74 -18.86 -8.36
N ALA A 225 -0.02 -17.77 -8.54
CA ALA A 225 0.53 -16.47 -8.92
C ALA A 225 1.37 -15.85 -7.78
N ASN A 226 1.13 -16.27 -6.54
CA ASN A 226 1.78 -15.76 -5.33
C ASN A 226 2.93 -16.66 -4.84
N LEU A 227 3.53 -17.47 -5.70
CA LEU A 227 4.69 -18.29 -5.35
C LEU A 227 6.01 -17.61 -5.68
N ALA A 228 6.10 -16.99 -6.85
CA ALA A 228 7.29 -16.29 -7.32
C ALA A 228 7.43 -14.91 -6.65
N PRO A 229 8.65 -14.34 -6.59
CA PRO A 229 8.82 -12.94 -6.21
C PRO A 229 8.14 -12.03 -7.23
N ILE A 230 7.62 -10.89 -6.79
CA ILE A 230 7.03 -9.86 -7.65
C ILE A 230 7.78 -8.54 -7.48
N SER A 231 7.74 -7.69 -8.51
CA SER A 231 8.26 -6.33 -8.38
C SER A 231 7.27 -5.47 -7.60
N VAL A 232 7.72 -4.85 -6.53
CA VAL A 232 6.94 -3.93 -5.70
C VAL A 232 7.57 -2.55 -5.69
N ARG A 233 6.77 -1.52 -5.38
CA ARG A 233 7.22 -0.13 -5.29
C ARG A 233 7.19 0.36 -3.85
N LEU A 234 8.30 0.95 -3.41
CA LEU A 234 8.36 1.78 -2.20
C LEU A 234 8.14 3.26 -2.58
N ARG A 235 8.15 4.16 -1.58
CA ARG A 235 8.18 5.60 -1.87
C ARG A 235 9.51 6.00 -2.47
N GLU A 236 9.52 7.00 -3.34
CA GLU A 236 10.76 7.57 -3.89
C GLU A 236 11.71 8.11 -2.81
N THR A 237 11.14 8.53 -1.68
CA THR A 237 11.87 9.01 -0.51
C THR A 237 12.42 7.89 0.38
N ASN A 238 12.19 6.62 0.03
CA ASN A 238 12.69 5.47 0.77
C ASN A 238 14.21 5.53 0.95
N LYS A 239 14.66 5.11 2.13
CA LYS A 239 16.08 5.12 2.53
C LYS A 239 16.61 3.73 2.90
N LEU A 240 15.81 2.69 2.65
CA LEU A 240 16.14 1.32 3.02
C LEU A 240 16.43 0.46 1.78
N PRO A 241 17.43 -0.44 1.84
CA PRO A 241 17.54 -1.49 0.86
C PRO A 241 16.37 -2.47 1.04
N ALA A 242 15.78 -2.88 -0.08
CA ALA A 242 14.56 -3.65 -0.08
C ALA A 242 14.55 -4.72 -1.17
N LEU A 243 14.29 -5.96 -0.75
CA LEU A 243 14.12 -7.12 -1.61
C LEU A 243 12.71 -7.69 -1.46
N TYR A 244 12.26 -8.42 -2.47
CA TYR A 244 11.02 -9.19 -2.46
C TYR A 244 11.33 -10.65 -2.78
N LEU A 245 11.02 -11.56 -1.86
CA LEU A 245 11.34 -12.97 -1.92
C LEU A 245 10.15 -13.79 -2.45
N SER A 246 10.48 -14.96 -3.01
CA SER A 246 9.52 -16.03 -3.28
C SER A 246 8.85 -16.48 -1.98
N TYR A 247 7.66 -17.07 -2.07
CA TYR A 247 6.99 -17.66 -0.91
C TYR A 247 7.89 -18.68 -0.21
N ALA A 248 8.51 -19.59 -0.98
CA ALA A 248 9.37 -20.64 -0.43
C ALA A 248 10.57 -20.08 0.34
N ALA A 249 11.26 -19.07 -0.21
CA ALA A 249 12.40 -18.43 0.44
C ALA A 249 12.00 -17.68 1.71
N GLY A 250 10.94 -16.87 1.63
CA GLY A 250 10.46 -16.08 2.77
C GLY A 250 9.86 -16.93 3.88
N GLN A 251 9.04 -17.92 3.56
CA GLN A 251 8.43 -18.82 4.55
C GLN A 251 9.51 -19.63 5.30
N ALA A 252 10.56 -20.07 4.60
CA ALA A 252 11.67 -20.76 5.25
C ALA A 252 12.40 -19.86 6.26
N LEU A 253 12.66 -18.59 5.90
CA LEU A 253 13.25 -17.61 6.81
C LEU A 253 12.32 -17.31 7.99
N ALA A 254 11.03 -17.09 7.74
CA ALA A 254 10.04 -16.82 8.78
C ALA A 254 9.96 -17.99 9.79
N ASN A 255 9.89 -19.23 9.31
CA ASN A 255 9.88 -20.41 10.18
C ASN A 255 11.17 -20.54 11.00
N ALA A 256 12.33 -20.26 10.40
CA ALA A 256 13.60 -20.32 11.12
C ALA A 256 13.66 -19.30 12.27
N THR A 257 13.13 -18.08 12.09
CA THR A 257 13.11 -17.05 13.16
C THR A 257 12.30 -17.45 14.40
N LEU A 258 11.43 -18.47 14.31
CA LEU A 258 10.68 -18.99 15.45
C LEU A 258 11.53 -19.84 16.42
N SER A 259 12.67 -20.35 15.95
CA SER A 259 13.46 -21.34 16.70
C SER A 259 14.95 -21.01 16.82
N THR A 260 15.46 -20.09 16.00
CA THR A 260 16.88 -19.70 16.03
C THR A 260 17.10 -18.25 15.57
N LEU A 261 18.27 -17.71 15.88
CA LEU A 261 18.72 -16.44 15.34
C LEU A 261 19.06 -16.63 13.85
N VAL A 262 18.31 -15.93 12.99
CA VAL A 262 18.58 -15.86 11.56
C VAL A 262 19.33 -14.56 11.30
N MET A 263 20.44 -14.64 10.56
CA MET A 263 21.14 -13.46 10.09
C MET A 263 21.08 -13.39 8.57
N VAL A 264 21.09 -12.19 8.00
CA VAL A 264 21.13 -11.96 6.55
C VAL A 264 22.23 -11.00 6.17
N LYS A 265 22.78 -11.20 4.97
CA LYS A 265 23.74 -10.30 4.34
C LYS A 265 23.26 -10.03 2.93
N LEU A 266 23.25 -8.78 2.51
CA LEU A 266 22.77 -8.40 1.19
C LEU A 266 23.64 -7.34 0.53
N SER A 267 23.65 -7.37 -0.80
CA SER A 267 24.30 -6.38 -1.66
C SER A 267 23.35 -6.00 -2.79
N ILE A 268 23.16 -4.71 -2.99
CA ILE A 268 22.37 -4.11 -4.07
C ILE A 268 23.21 -2.97 -4.63
N GLN A 269 23.58 -3.06 -5.90
CA GLN A 269 24.29 -2.00 -6.60
C GLN A 269 23.39 -1.42 -7.68
N LEU A 270 23.25 -0.10 -7.70
CA LEU A 270 22.40 0.58 -8.65
C LEU A 270 23.26 1.39 -9.61
N GLN A 271 22.77 1.54 -10.83
CA GLN A 271 23.28 2.50 -11.79
C GLN A 271 22.23 3.59 -11.91
N ASN A 272 22.57 4.82 -11.51
CA ASN A 272 21.74 5.96 -11.85
C ASN A 272 21.82 6.16 -13.37
N LEU A 273 20.65 6.18 -14.00
CA LEU A 273 20.51 6.51 -15.41
C LEU A 273 20.07 7.96 -15.52
N GLU A 274 20.07 8.48 -16.75
CA GLU A 274 19.53 9.82 -16.97
C GLU A 274 18.03 9.84 -16.65
N ASP A 275 17.65 10.76 -15.76
CA ASP A 275 16.25 11.05 -15.43
C ASP A 275 15.52 11.52 -16.69
N PHE A 276 14.31 11.01 -16.89
CA PHE A 276 13.51 11.33 -18.08
C PHE A 276 12.26 12.14 -17.70
N PRO A 277 11.81 13.05 -18.58
CA PRO A 277 10.59 13.82 -18.35
C PRO A 277 9.34 12.94 -18.51
N VAL A 278 8.32 13.25 -17.71
CA VAL A 278 6.97 12.69 -17.77
C VAL A 278 6.00 13.85 -17.61
N ASP A 279 4.88 13.78 -18.32
CA ASP A 279 3.86 14.82 -18.36
C ASP A 279 2.60 14.40 -17.60
N ASN A 280 2.06 15.31 -16.79
CA ASN A 280 0.66 15.29 -16.38
C ASN A 280 -0.14 16.26 -17.27
N ILE A 281 -1.38 15.90 -17.57
CA ILE A 281 -2.36 16.83 -18.15
C ILE A 281 -3.36 17.20 -17.07
N CYS A 282 -3.46 18.49 -16.78
CA CYS A 282 -4.44 19.07 -15.89
C CYS A 282 -5.46 19.85 -16.71
N ALA A 283 -6.74 19.75 -16.37
CA ALA A 283 -7.80 20.51 -17.02
C ALA A 283 -8.73 21.08 -15.95
N ASP A 284 -8.59 22.37 -15.69
CA ASP A 284 -9.43 23.09 -14.73
C ASP A 284 -10.65 23.67 -15.44
N THR A 285 -11.82 23.62 -14.81
CA THR A 285 -12.98 24.41 -15.27
C THR A 285 -12.64 25.90 -15.19
N THR A 286 -13.07 26.67 -16.19
CA THR A 286 -12.78 28.12 -16.21
C THR A 286 -13.69 28.93 -15.27
N ASP A 287 -14.72 28.29 -14.72
CA ASP A 287 -15.65 28.82 -13.71
C ASP A 287 -15.71 27.92 -12.46
N GLY A 288 -16.48 28.38 -11.46
CA GLY A 288 -16.63 27.72 -10.16
C GLY A 288 -15.92 28.44 -9.00
N ASP A 289 -16.09 27.92 -7.80
CA ASP A 289 -15.45 28.42 -6.59
C ASP A 289 -14.06 27.77 -6.41
N VAL A 290 -13.00 28.55 -6.63
CA VAL A 290 -11.60 28.10 -6.50
C VAL A 290 -11.21 27.70 -5.08
N THR A 291 -12.02 28.01 -4.07
CA THR A 291 -11.80 27.58 -2.69
C THR A 291 -12.41 26.20 -2.40
N GLN A 292 -13.20 25.65 -3.33
CA GLN A 292 -13.91 24.37 -3.21
C GLN A 292 -13.66 23.51 -4.47
N THR A 293 -12.43 23.01 -4.63
CA THR A 293 -12.04 22.19 -5.78
C THR A 293 -12.26 20.70 -5.53
N ILE A 294 -12.84 20.02 -6.52
CA ILE A 294 -12.87 18.55 -6.58
C ILE A 294 -11.86 18.11 -7.63
N VAL A 295 -10.91 17.26 -7.24
CA VAL A 295 -9.95 16.66 -8.17
C VAL A 295 -10.43 15.26 -8.51
N VAL A 296 -10.66 15.03 -9.81
CA VAL A 296 -10.94 13.71 -10.37
C VAL A 296 -9.79 13.37 -11.31
N GLY A 297 -9.20 12.19 -11.18
CA GLY A 297 -7.99 11.84 -11.92
C GLY A 297 -7.89 10.36 -12.23
N SER A 298 -7.03 10.07 -13.19
CA SER A 298 -6.57 8.74 -13.59
C SER A 298 -5.07 8.84 -13.92
N HIS A 299 -4.43 7.73 -14.26
CA HIS A 299 -3.06 7.76 -14.78
C HIS A 299 -3.04 7.35 -16.25
N SER A 300 -2.21 8.07 -17.02
CA SER A 300 -2.16 7.93 -18.48
C SER A 300 -1.27 6.79 -18.95
N ASP A 301 -0.36 6.30 -18.14
CA ASP A 301 0.58 5.26 -18.51
C ASP A 301 0.00 3.84 -18.40
N SER A 302 0.70 2.89 -19.01
CA SER A 302 0.55 1.47 -18.74
C SER A 302 1.85 0.88 -18.21
N VAL A 303 1.90 -0.44 -18.02
CA VAL A 303 3.17 -1.16 -17.81
C VAL A 303 3.82 -1.55 -19.14
N PRO A 304 5.16 -1.76 -19.18
CA PRO A 304 5.84 -2.21 -20.40
C PRO A 304 5.29 -3.52 -21.00
N ALA A 305 4.69 -4.37 -20.16
CA ALA A 305 4.18 -5.68 -20.56
C ALA A 305 2.84 -5.63 -21.33
N GLY A 306 2.15 -4.49 -21.40
CA GLY A 306 0.87 -4.46 -22.09
C GLY A 306 0.23 -3.07 -22.27
N PRO A 307 -0.91 -3.03 -22.99
CA PRO A 307 -1.51 -1.79 -23.47
C PRO A 307 -2.23 -0.99 -22.37
N GLY A 308 -2.54 -1.64 -21.24
CA GLY A 308 -3.16 -0.97 -20.09
C GLY A 308 -4.53 -0.37 -20.39
N ILE A 309 -5.41 -1.12 -21.06
CA ILE A 309 -6.77 -0.63 -21.38
C ILE A 309 -7.66 -0.67 -20.14
N ASN A 310 -7.57 -1.71 -19.33
CA ASN A 310 -8.25 -1.73 -18.03
C ASN A 310 -7.43 -1.03 -16.93
N ASP A 311 -6.11 -0.98 -17.07
CA ASP A 311 -5.16 -0.35 -16.14
C ASP A 311 -4.19 0.57 -16.91
N ASN A 312 -4.55 1.83 -17.19
CA ASN A 312 -5.77 2.49 -16.72
C ASN A 312 -6.61 3.21 -17.79
N GLY A 313 -6.59 2.74 -19.03
CA GLY A 313 -7.34 3.32 -20.15
C GLY A 313 -8.81 3.61 -19.85
N LYS A 314 -9.52 2.70 -19.18
CA LYS A 314 -10.94 2.84 -18.83
C LYS A 314 -11.23 4.03 -17.91
N ASP A 315 -10.34 4.34 -16.97
CA ASP A 315 -10.57 5.46 -16.06
C ASP A 315 -10.16 6.75 -16.74
N ILE A 316 -9.15 6.74 -17.63
CA ILE A 316 -8.81 7.91 -18.45
C ILE A 316 -10.06 8.36 -19.23
N VAL A 317 -10.71 7.45 -19.96
CA VAL A 317 -11.90 7.78 -20.77
C VAL A 317 -13.12 8.16 -19.93
N LEU A 318 -13.19 7.72 -18.68
CA LEU A 318 -14.25 8.09 -17.76
C LEU A 318 -14.03 9.49 -17.17
N VAL A 319 -12.77 9.89 -16.96
CA VAL A 319 -12.42 11.16 -16.31
C VAL A 319 -12.57 12.35 -17.26
N PHE A 320 -12.16 12.22 -18.52
CA PHE A 320 -12.18 13.36 -19.45
C PHE A 320 -13.49 13.53 -20.23
N LYS A 321 -14.49 12.67 -20.01
CA LYS A 321 -15.80 12.70 -20.68
C LYS A 321 -16.87 13.27 -19.76
#